data_AF-A0A8T3PXJ3-F1
#
_entry.id   AF-A0A8T3PXJ3-F1
#
_cell.length_a   1.000
_cell.length_b   1.000
_cell.length_c   1.000
_cell.angle_alpha   90.00
_cell.angle_beta   90.00
_cell.angle_gamma   90.00
#
_symmetry.space_group_name_H-M   'P 1'
#
loop_
_entity.id
_entity.type
_entity.pdbx_description
1 polymer ?
#
loop_
_entity_poly.entity_id
_entity_poly.type
_entity_poly.pdbx_seq_one_letter_code
_entity_poly.pdbx_strand_id
1 'polypeptide(L)'
;MLSPWRLMVGRDLVALGFIVVVATVALAILFLAPDATAIATAVAPVTTLIGTLIGAVFGVELGNRGREQESVARDEAQQKAVEAAALLSPEAGRELVRTWRDSSPRGNPTLEDFE
;
A
#
# COMPACT_ATOMS: atom_id res chain seq x y z
N MET A 1 -3.36 16.42 -11.50
CA MET A 1 -3.05 15.73 -12.77
C MET A 1 -1.60 15.27 -12.74
N LEU A 2 -1.34 14.03 -12.30
CA LEU A 2 -0.01 13.43 -12.39
C LEU A 2 0.21 13.01 -13.85
N SER A 3 1.29 13.48 -14.47
CA SER A 3 1.55 13.25 -15.89
C SER A 3 1.69 11.74 -16.20
N PRO A 4 1.17 11.26 -17.35
CA PRO A 4 1.18 9.83 -17.74
C PRO A 4 2.59 9.21 -17.80
N TRP A 5 3.62 10.05 -17.86
CA TRP A 5 5.03 9.65 -17.83
C TRP A 5 5.44 8.86 -16.59
N ARG A 6 4.93 9.18 -15.39
CA ARG A 6 5.37 8.50 -14.15
C ARG A 6 4.93 7.03 -14.09
N LEU A 7 3.75 6.72 -14.63
CA LEU A 7 3.22 5.36 -14.67
C LEU A 7 3.91 4.51 -15.74
N MET A 8 4.31 5.11 -16.86
CA MET A 8 5.09 4.43 -17.90
C MET A 8 6.49 4.06 -17.39
N VAL A 9 7.18 4.99 -16.73
CA VAL A 9 8.53 4.74 -16.18
C VAL A 9 8.52 3.58 -15.17
N GLY A 10 7.51 3.51 -14.29
CA GLY A 10 7.39 2.41 -13.32
C GLY A 10 7.21 1.05 -14.01
N ARG A 11 6.26 0.95 -14.95
CA ARG A 11 6.04 -0.29 -15.72
C ARG A 11 7.29 -0.71 -16.48
N ASP A 12 7.96 0.24 -17.12
CA ASP A 12 9.13 -0.03 -17.95
C ASP A 12 10.33 -0.47 -17.09
N LEU A 13 10.43 0.01 -15.84
CA LEU A 13 11.45 -0.45 -14.87
C LEU A 13 11.24 -1.91 -14.45
N VAL A 14 9.99 -2.31 -14.19
CA VAL A 14 9.66 -3.71 -13.86
C VAL A 14 9.95 -4.62 -15.05
N ALA A 15 9.53 -4.20 -16.26
CA ALA A 15 9.80 -4.93 -17.48
C ALA A 15 11.31 -5.10 -17.71
N LEU A 16 12.10 -4.04 -17.50
CA LEU A 16 13.55 -4.09 -17.61
C LEU A 16 14.17 -5.05 -16.59
N GLY A 17 13.77 -4.97 -15.32
CA GLY A 17 14.25 -5.88 -14.28
C GLY A 17 13.94 -7.35 -14.58
N PHE A 18 12.73 -7.63 -15.09
CA PHE A 18 12.36 -8.97 -15.52
C PHE A 18 13.22 -9.47 -16.69
N ILE A 19 13.45 -8.62 -17.70
CA ILE A 19 14.32 -8.94 -18.84
C ILE A 19 15.73 -9.28 -18.36
N VAL A 20 16.28 -8.52 -17.40
CA VAL A 20 17.63 -8.78 -16.86
C VAL A 20 17.70 -10.14 -16.14
N VAL A 21 16.68 -10.50 -15.36
CA VAL A 21 16.61 -11.83 -14.70
C VAL A 21 16.56 -12.93 -15.75
N VAL A 22 15.67 -12.82 -16.74
CA VAL A 22 15.53 -13.83 -17.81
C VAL A 22 16.83 -13.97 -18.61
N ALA A 23 17.48 -12.86 -18.96
CA ALA A 23 18.76 -12.88 -19.67
C ALA A 23 19.86 -13.55 -18.83
N THR A 24 19.90 -13.26 -17.52
CA THR A 24 20.86 -13.88 -16.60
C THR A 24 20.65 -15.40 -16.51
N VAL A 25 19.39 -15.85 -16.42
CA VAL A 25 19.04 -17.28 -16.43
C VAL A 25 19.45 -17.93 -17.75
N ALA A 26 19.14 -17.30 -18.89
CA ALA A 26 19.49 -17.82 -20.20
C ALA A 26 21.02 -17.96 -20.39
N LEU A 27 21.79 -16.95 -19.96
CA LEU A 27 23.25 -17.01 -19.96
C LEU A 27 23.78 -18.09 -19.02
N ALA A 28 23.22 -18.23 -17.83
CA ALA A 28 23.63 -19.28 -16.90
C ALA A 28 23.40 -20.66 -17.48
N ILE A 29 22.26 -20.90 -18.14
CA ILE A 29 22.00 -22.16 -18.85
C ILE A 29 23.00 -22.37 -19.99
N LEU A 30 23.32 -21.34 -20.77
CA LEU A 30 24.23 -21.46 -21.91
C LEU A 30 25.66 -21.82 -21.50
N PHE A 31 26.16 -21.27 -20.38
CA PHE A 31 27.56 -21.39 -19.98
C PHE A 31 27.81 -22.39 -18.84
N LEU A 32 26.80 -22.71 -18.03
CA LEU A 32 26.96 -23.54 -16.83
C LEU A 32 26.14 -24.84 -16.89
N ALA A 33 25.36 -25.07 -17.95
CA ALA A 33 24.72 -26.37 -18.13
C ALA A 33 25.77 -27.49 -18.33
N PRO A 34 25.54 -28.69 -17.78
CA PRO A 34 24.32 -29.16 -17.10
C PRO A 34 24.30 -28.97 -15.57
N ASP A 35 25.25 -28.23 -14.97
CA ASP A 35 25.32 -28.10 -13.51
C ASP A 35 24.25 -27.13 -12.97
N ALA A 36 23.11 -27.70 -12.57
CA ALA A 36 22.00 -26.95 -11.98
C ALA A 36 22.39 -26.21 -10.70
N THR A 37 23.37 -26.70 -9.94
CA THR A 37 23.85 -26.04 -8.72
C THR A 37 24.59 -24.77 -9.10
N ALA A 38 25.49 -24.85 -10.08
CA ALA A 38 26.25 -23.71 -10.55
C ALA A 38 25.35 -22.63 -11.17
N ILE A 39 24.31 -23.04 -11.93
CA ILE A 39 23.27 -22.12 -12.45
C ILE A 39 22.54 -21.43 -11.29
N ALA A 40 22.07 -22.18 -10.29
CA ALA A 40 21.34 -21.62 -9.16
C ALA A 40 22.20 -20.63 -8.35
N THR A 41 23.47 -20.95 -8.11
CA THR A 41 24.41 -20.06 -7.43
C THR A 41 24.64 -18.75 -8.19
N ALA A 42 24.69 -18.79 -9.53
CA ALA A 42 24.87 -17.59 -10.35
C ALA A 42 23.61 -16.71 -10.43
N VAL A 43 22.42 -17.33 -10.51
CA VAL A 43 21.14 -16.62 -10.73
C VAL A 43 20.53 -16.08 -9.44
N ALA A 44 20.71 -16.78 -8.31
CA ALA A 44 20.03 -16.46 -7.05
C ALA A 44 20.33 -15.03 -6.53
N PRO A 45 21.58 -14.53 -6.53
CA PRO A 45 21.87 -13.18 -6.05
C PRO A 45 21.20 -12.10 -6.91
N VAL A 46 21.24 -12.26 -8.24
CA VAL A 46 20.66 -11.30 -9.20
C VAL A 46 19.15 -11.23 -9.03
N THR A 47 18.50 -12.39 -8.96
CA THR A 47 17.05 -12.49 -8.78
C THR A 47 16.60 -11.90 -7.45
N THR A 48 17.34 -12.17 -6.37
CA THR A 48 17.05 -11.63 -5.03
C THR A 48 17.18 -10.12 -5.00
N LEU A 49 18.26 -9.57 -5.57
CA LEU A 49 18.50 -8.13 -5.61
C LEU A 49 17.39 -7.41 -6.39
N ILE A 50 17.11 -7.86 -7.62
CA ILE A 50 16.11 -7.24 -8.48
C ILE A 50 14.72 -7.35 -7.84
N GLY A 51 14.36 -8.52 -7.31
CA GLY A 51 13.08 -8.73 -6.62
C GLY A 51 12.92 -7.83 -5.40
N THR A 52 13.99 -7.62 -4.63
CA THR A 52 13.98 -6.74 -3.45
C THR A 52 13.85 -5.27 -3.86
N LEU A 53 14.59 -4.82 -4.88
CA LEU A 53 14.52 -3.43 -5.34
C LEU A 53 13.14 -3.09 -5.92
N ILE A 54 12.60 -3.97 -6.77
CA ILE A 54 11.25 -3.82 -7.32
C ILE A 54 10.22 -3.88 -6.17
N GLY A 55 10.31 -4.88 -5.29
CA GLY A 55 9.40 -5.03 -4.16
C GLY A 55 9.41 -3.83 -3.22
N ALA A 56 10.57 -3.23 -2.96
CA ALA A 56 10.69 -2.04 -2.12
C ALA A 56 10.08 -0.79 -2.79
N VAL A 57 10.40 -0.54 -4.06
CA VAL A 57 9.90 0.63 -4.80
C VAL A 57 8.38 0.55 -4.97
N PHE A 58 7.88 -0.59 -5.46
CA PHE A 58 6.46 -0.76 -5.72
C PHE A 58 5.66 -1.03 -4.45
N GLY A 59 6.22 -1.69 -3.44
CA GLY A 59 5.56 -1.92 -2.16
C GLY A 59 5.22 -0.61 -1.44
N VAL A 60 6.13 0.38 -1.50
CA VAL A 60 5.89 1.71 -0.92
C VAL A 60 4.91 2.52 -1.77
N GLU A 61 5.02 2.51 -3.10
CA GLU A 61 4.08 3.25 -3.97
C GLU A 61 2.66 2.68 -3.93
N LEU A 62 2.49 1.35 -3.96
CA LEU A 62 1.17 0.71 -3.83
C LEU A 62 0.58 0.92 -2.43
N GLY A 63 1.42 0.86 -1.39
CA GLY A 63 1.00 1.12 -0.01
C GLY A 63 0.52 2.56 0.20
N ASN A 64 1.21 3.53 -0.37
CA ASN A 64 0.82 4.94 -0.27
C ASN A 64 -0.43 5.25 -1.08
N ARG A 65 -0.56 4.71 -2.30
CA ARG A 65 -1.79 4.84 -3.10
C ARG A 65 -2.99 4.19 -2.42
N GLY A 66 -2.79 3.07 -1.71
CA GLY A 66 -3.82 2.43 -0.89
C GLY A 66 -4.27 3.33 0.26
N ARG A 67 -3.33 3.92 1.00
CA ARG A 67 -3.65 4.88 2.08
C ARG A 67 -4.32 6.15 1.56
N GLU A 68 -3.90 6.66 0.42
CA GLU A 68 -4.46 7.89 -0.16
C GLU A 68 -5.89 7.67 -0.67
N GLN A 69 -6.19 6.49 -1.22
CA GLN A 69 -7.57 6.10 -1.53
C GLN A 69 -8.42 5.93 -0.26
N GLU A 70 -7.82 5.42 0.82
CA GLU A 70 -8.51 5.28 2.10
C GLU A 70 -8.78 6.64 2.76
N SER A 71 -7.86 7.61 2.67
CA SER A 71 -8.07 8.95 3.20
C SER A 71 -9.18 9.69 2.44
N VAL A 72 -9.21 9.60 1.10
CA VAL A 72 -10.28 10.21 0.30
C VAL A 72 -11.64 9.57 0.65
N ALA A 73 -11.69 8.24 0.80
CA ALA A 73 -12.93 7.56 1.22
C ALA A 73 -13.38 7.96 2.64
N ARG A 74 -12.43 8.20 3.56
CA ARG A 74 -12.72 8.70 4.92
C ARG A 74 -13.23 10.14 4.89
N ASP A 75 -12.62 11.00 4.10
CA ASP A 75 -13.04 12.41 3.97
C ASP A 75 -14.43 12.51 3.36
N GLU A 76 -14.74 11.70 2.33
CA GLU A 76 -16.09 11.60 1.77
C GLU A 76 -17.11 11.05 2.78
N ALA A 77 -16.74 10.04 3.56
CA ALA A 77 -17.59 9.51 4.61
C ALA A 77 -17.82 10.55 5.72
N GLN A 78 -16.79 11.33 6.07
CA GLN A 78 -16.88 12.40 7.06
C GLN A 78 -17.76 13.54 6.55
N GLN A 79 -17.64 13.95 5.29
CA GLN A 79 -18.53 14.94 4.68
C GLN A 79 -19.99 14.47 4.69
N LYS A 80 -20.25 13.23 4.26
CA LYS A 80 -21.61 12.66 4.29
C LYS A 80 -22.15 12.55 5.71
N ALA A 81 -21.32 12.22 6.68
CA ALA A 81 -21.70 12.18 8.09
C ALA A 81 -22.00 13.58 8.63
N VAL A 82 -21.23 14.60 8.26
CA VAL A 82 -21.47 16.01 8.63
C VAL A 82 -22.75 16.54 7.98
N GLU A 83 -22.99 16.24 6.71
CA GLU A 83 -24.24 16.60 6.01
C GLU A 83 -25.45 15.90 6.62
N ALA A 84 -25.34 14.60 6.91
CA ALA A 84 -26.39 13.86 7.59
C ALA A 84 -26.63 14.40 9.01
N ALA A 85 -25.57 14.77 9.74
CA ALA A 85 -25.67 15.39 11.07
C ALA A 85 -26.31 16.79 11.02
N ALA A 86 -26.06 17.57 9.96
CA ALA A 86 -26.68 18.86 9.75
C ALA A 86 -28.20 18.77 9.48
N LEU A 87 -28.68 17.62 8.99
CA LEU A 87 -30.09 17.33 8.73
C LEU A 87 -30.81 16.69 9.93
N LEU A 88 -30.07 16.26 10.95
CA LEU A 88 -30.65 15.64 12.14
C LEU A 88 -31.23 16.70 13.09
N SER A 89 -32.37 16.38 13.70
CA SER A 89 -32.92 17.22 14.75
C SER A 89 -32.01 17.21 16.00
N PRO A 90 -32.00 18.28 16.80
CA PRO A 90 -31.15 18.37 18.00
C PRO A 90 -31.40 17.23 19.00
N GLU A 91 -32.61 16.66 19.04
CA GLU A 91 -32.94 15.51 19.89
C GLU A 91 -32.28 14.23 19.37
N ALA A 92 -32.38 13.95 18.07
CA ALA A 92 -31.82 12.76 17.46
C ALA A 92 -30.28 12.74 17.50
N GLY A 93 -29.64 13.91 17.36
CA GLY A 93 -28.19 14.04 17.52
C GLY A 93 -27.71 13.73 18.95
N ARG A 94 -28.48 14.14 19.97
CA ARG A 94 -28.16 13.84 21.39
C ARG A 94 -28.31 12.35 21.71
N GLU A 95 -29.31 11.69 21.14
CA GLU A 95 -29.50 10.23 21.24
C GLU A 95 -28.29 9.48 20.66
N LEU A 96 -27.89 9.83 19.42
CA LEU A 96 -26.76 9.21 18.73
C LEU A 96 -25.43 9.36 19.49
N VAL A 97 -25.15 10.55 20.04
CA VAL A 97 -23.94 10.79 20.84
C VAL A 97 -23.94 9.96 22.13
N ARG A 98 -25.11 9.75 22.76
CA ARG A 98 -25.23 8.89 23.94
C ARG A 98 -25.02 7.42 23.58
N THR A 99 -25.70 6.93 22.55
CA THR A 99 -25.58 5.52 22.13
C THR A 99 -24.16 5.19 21.67
N TRP A 100 -23.47 6.08 20.96
CA TRP A 100 -22.09 5.88 20.52
C TRP A 100 -21.08 5.91 21.68
N ARG A 101 -21.31 6.78 22.67
CA ARG A 101 -20.53 6.84 23.91
C ARG A 101 -20.65 5.55 24.71
N ASP A 102 -21.86 5.00 24.79
CA ASP A 102 -22.15 3.80 25.56
C ASP A 102 -21.70 2.49 24.87
N SER A 103 -21.49 2.53 23.54
CA SER A 103 -21.07 1.37 22.73
C SER A 103 -19.58 1.33 22.38
N SER A 104 -18.79 2.34 22.76
CA SER A 104 -17.35 2.38 22.51
C SER A 104 -16.58 1.49 23.51
N PRO A 105 -15.81 0.46 23.07
CA PRO A 105 -15.13 -0.50 23.96
C PRO A 105 -13.94 0.05 24.74
N ARG A 106 -13.60 1.33 24.58
CA ARG A 106 -12.53 2.00 25.34
C ARG A 106 -13.16 3.17 26.06
N GLY A 107 -13.15 3.10 27.38
CA GLY A 107 -13.60 4.18 28.26
C GLY A 107 -13.01 5.50 27.79
N ASN A 108 -13.88 6.51 27.70
CA ASN A 108 -13.53 7.88 27.39
C ASN A 108 -12.43 8.33 28.38
N PRO A 109 -11.20 8.64 27.95
CA PRO A 109 -10.24 9.24 28.85
C PRO A 109 -10.81 10.59 29.28
N THR A 110 -10.98 10.78 30.58
CA THR A 110 -11.46 12.05 31.12
C THR A 110 -10.33 13.07 31.01
N LEU A 111 -10.68 14.37 30.99
CA LEU A 111 -9.66 15.43 30.97
C LEU A 111 -8.75 15.41 32.22
N GLU A 112 -9.08 14.58 33.21
CA GLU A 112 -8.30 14.30 34.41
C GLU A 112 -7.13 13.33 34.16
N ASP A 113 -7.11 12.59 33.05
CA ASP A 113 -6.04 11.64 32.71
C ASP A 113 -4.78 12.33 32.14
N PHE A 114 -4.81 13.65 31.98
CA PHE A 114 -3.75 14.46 31.37
C PHE A 114 -3.19 15.56 32.29
N GLU A 115 -3.50 15.54 33.59
CA GLU A 115 -2.92 16.42 34.62
C GLU A 115 -1.79 15.75 35.44
#